data_AF-A0A0J6TFY5-F1
#
_entry.id   AF-A0A0J6TFY5-F1
#
_cell.length_a   1.000
_cell.length_b   1.000
_cell.length_c   1.000
_cell.angle_alpha   90.00
_cell.angle_beta   90.00
_cell.angle_gamma   90.00
#
_symmetry.space_group_name_H-M   'P 1'
#
loop_
_entity.id
_entity.type
_entity.pdbx_description
1 polymer ?
#
loop_
_entity_poly.entity_id
_entity_poly.type
_entity_poly.pdbx_seq_one_letter_code
_entity_poly.pdbx_strand_id
1 'polypeptide(L)'
;AEIAAGSLDLRAGHILAIADEPGEAVVTIRPRGGTADETLTVQGIVDATGIGRIDETGDPLLRRLTGRGLARPDAFGLGLAAGDDYRLRAGRAGRLWTLGPLLRGTLWECVAVPDIRGQAVEVAALVAAEVERLPGLRRRAASA
;
A
#
# COMPACT_ATOMS: atom_id res chain seq x y z
N ALA A 1 32.88 -0.41 -7.86
CA ALA A 1 33.38 -1.07 -9.08
C ALA A 1 32.58 -0.58 -10.29
N GLU A 2 31.27 -0.85 -10.34
CA GLU A 2 30.38 -0.47 -11.46
C GLU A 2 30.43 1.00 -11.89
N ILE A 3 30.42 1.95 -10.95
CA ILE A 3 30.51 3.39 -11.27
C ILE A 3 31.81 3.71 -12.03
N ALA A 4 32.94 3.18 -11.55
CA ALA A 4 34.24 3.39 -12.18
C ALA A 4 34.36 2.64 -13.53
N ALA A 5 33.66 1.52 -13.67
CA ALA A 5 33.59 0.74 -14.91
C ALA A 5 32.62 1.34 -15.94
N GLY A 6 31.81 2.33 -15.57
CA GLY A 6 30.83 2.99 -16.45
C GLY A 6 29.52 2.22 -16.65
N SER A 7 29.34 1.09 -15.98
CA SER A 7 28.10 0.29 -16.02
C SER A 7 26.99 0.83 -15.11
N LEU A 8 27.30 1.79 -14.22
CA LEU A 8 26.34 2.49 -13.38
C LEU A 8 26.54 4.00 -13.46
N ASP A 9 25.51 4.71 -13.94
CA ASP A 9 25.42 6.16 -13.88
C ASP A 9 24.41 6.57 -12.79
N LEU A 10 24.86 7.38 -11.83
CA LEU A 10 24.05 7.83 -10.70
C LEU A 10 23.53 9.24 -10.95
N ARG A 11 22.22 9.37 -11.14
CA ARG A 11 21.55 10.66 -11.31
C ARG A 11 20.65 10.97 -10.12
N ALA A 12 20.93 12.09 -9.46
CA ALA A 12 20.07 12.62 -8.40
C ALA A 12 19.07 13.62 -9.00
N GLY A 13 17.78 13.31 -8.95
CA GLY A 13 16.74 14.17 -9.52
C GLY A 13 15.33 13.64 -9.29
N HIS A 14 14.35 14.28 -9.92
CA HIS A 14 12.96 13.84 -9.96
C HIS A 14 12.57 13.45 -11.38
N ILE A 15 11.87 12.33 -11.53
CA ILE A 15 11.24 11.96 -12.79
C ILE A 15 10.00 12.85 -12.98
N LEU A 16 9.92 13.53 -14.12
CA LEU A 16 8.81 14.43 -14.46
C LEU A 16 7.84 13.79 -15.45
N ALA A 17 8.35 13.03 -16.41
CA ALA A 17 7.56 12.37 -17.43
C ALA A 17 8.28 11.12 -17.94
N ILE A 18 7.49 10.15 -18.40
CA ILE A 18 7.95 8.98 -19.12
C ILE A 18 7.06 8.88 -20.35
N ALA A 19 7.67 8.93 -21.54
CA ALA A 19 7.00 8.65 -22.80
C ALA A 19 7.42 7.26 -23.29
N ASP A 20 6.44 6.46 -23.71
CA ASP A 20 6.65 5.15 -24.34
C ASP A 20 6.76 5.36 -25.85
N GLU A 21 7.94 5.10 -26.41
CA GLU A 21 8.26 5.27 -27.81
C GLU A 21 8.60 3.90 -28.44
N PRO A 22 8.54 3.76 -29.78
CA PRO A 22 8.86 2.49 -30.42
C PRO A 22 10.29 1.98 -30.11
N GLY A 23 10.38 1.01 -29.18
CA GLY A 23 11.63 0.34 -28.81
C GLY A 23 12.40 0.94 -27.63
N GLU A 24 11.89 2.02 -27.03
CA GLU A 24 12.54 2.72 -25.92
C GLU A 24 11.56 3.55 -25.09
N ALA A 25 11.93 3.84 -23.84
CA ALA A 25 11.27 4.84 -23.02
C ALA A 25 12.11 6.11 -22.96
N VAL A 26 11.46 7.25 -23.14
CA VAL A 26 12.06 8.58 -23.02
C VAL A 26 11.66 9.17 -21.67
N VAL A 27 12.62 9.29 -20.76
CA VAL A 27 12.42 9.75 -19.38
C VAL A 27 12.91 11.19 -19.25
N THR A 28 12.02 12.10 -18.89
CA THR A 28 12.38 13.48 -18.54
C THR A 28 12.66 13.56 -17.05
N ILE A 29 13.85 14.02 -16.68
CA ILE A 29 14.25 14.23 -15.29
C ILE A 29 14.59 15.69 -15.03
N ARG A 30 14.32 16.15 -13.79
CA ARG A 30 14.94 17.36 -13.26
C ARG A 30 16.07 17.02 -12.31
N PRO A 31 17.33 17.37 -12.62
CA PRO A 31 18.44 17.21 -11.70
C PRO A 31 18.22 17.98 -10.40
N ARG A 32 18.69 17.42 -9.29
CA ARG A 32 18.60 18.06 -7.98
C ARG A 32 19.39 19.37 -7.97
N GLY A 33 18.71 20.47 -7.65
CA GLY A 33 19.31 21.81 -7.65
C GLY A 33 19.48 22.43 -9.04
N GLY A 34 19.11 21.72 -10.11
CA GLY A 34 19.07 22.23 -11.48
C GLY A 34 17.74 22.88 -11.80
N THR A 35 17.75 23.78 -12.80
CA THR A 35 16.55 24.44 -13.33
C THR A 35 16.12 23.90 -14.69
N ALA A 36 17.04 23.26 -15.41
CA ALA A 36 16.79 22.65 -16.71
C ALA A 36 16.42 21.17 -16.58
N ASP A 37 15.57 20.71 -17.49
CA ASP A 37 15.27 19.29 -17.66
C ASP A 37 16.31 18.60 -18.52
N GLU A 38 16.51 17.32 -18.23
CA GLU A 38 17.32 16.41 -19.02
C GLU A 38 16.45 15.25 -19.50
N THR A 39 16.76 14.74 -20.70
CA THR A 39 16.06 13.60 -21.29
C THR A 39 16.99 12.40 -21.36
N LEU A 40 16.48 11.25 -20.94
CA LEU A 40 17.18 9.97 -20.95
C LEU A 40 16.41 8.96 -21.79
N THR A 41 17.09 8.33 -22.73
CA THR A 41 16.55 7.19 -23.48
C THR A 41 17.00 5.89 -22.83
N VAL A 42 16.06 5.02 -22.49
CA VAL A 42 16.32 3.72 -21.83
C VAL A 42 15.48 2.61 -22.44
N GLN A 43 15.98 1.37 -22.44
CA GLN A 43 15.24 0.21 -22.96
C GLN A 43 14.37 -0.49 -21.90
N GLY A 44 14.48 -0.09 -20.63
CA GLY A 44 13.71 -0.68 -19.54
C GLY A 44 13.73 0.19 -18.29
N ILE A 45 12.65 0.10 -17.51
CA ILE A 45 12.46 0.85 -16.26
C ILE A 45 12.05 -0.14 -15.17
N VAL A 46 12.73 -0.04 -14.02
CA VAL A 46 12.33 -0.74 -12.80
C VAL A 46 11.85 0.32 -11.82
N ASP A 47 10.56 0.32 -11.52
CA ASP A 47 9.99 1.23 -10.53
C ASP A 47 10.42 0.80 -9.12
N ALA A 48 11.30 1.59 -8.53
CA ALA A 48 11.75 1.49 -7.16
C ALA A 48 11.44 2.78 -6.38
N THR A 49 10.42 3.54 -6.79
CA THR A 49 10.01 4.81 -6.14
C THR A 49 9.37 4.60 -4.77
N GLY A 50 9.09 3.35 -4.40
CA GLY A 50 8.68 2.93 -3.06
C GLY A 50 7.19 2.68 -2.97
N ILE A 51 6.57 3.23 -1.92
CA ILE A 51 5.17 2.96 -1.58
C ILE A 51 4.29 4.00 -2.27
N GLY A 52 3.46 3.55 -3.20
CA GLY A 52 2.42 4.37 -3.81
C GLY A 52 1.27 4.67 -2.84
N ARG A 53 0.43 5.65 -3.20
CA ARG A 53 -0.73 6.00 -2.39
C ARG A 53 -1.86 4.98 -2.60
N ILE A 54 -2.66 4.77 -1.56
CA ILE A 54 -3.76 3.79 -1.59
C ILE A 54 -4.87 4.16 -2.58
N ASP A 55 -5.05 5.46 -2.86
CA ASP A 55 -6.04 5.98 -3.81
C ASP A 55 -5.61 5.81 -5.27
N GLU A 56 -4.31 5.65 -5.51
CA GLU A 56 -3.70 5.36 -6.81
C GLU A 56 -3.63 3.85 -7.09
N THR A 57 -4.00 3.00 -6.13
CA THR A 57 -3.86 1.56 -6.27
C THR A 57 -4.64 0.99 -7.47
N GLY A 58 -3.97 0.09 -8.20
CA GLY A 58 -4.60 -0.74 -9.23
C GLY A 58 -5.34 -1.96 -8.66
N ASP A 59 -5.22 -2.25 -7.35
CA ASP A 59 -5.81 -3.45 -6.76
C ASP A 59 -7.35 -3.41 -6.82
N PRO A 60 -8.00 -4.40 -7.48
CA PRO A 60 -9.43 -4.36 -7.71
C PRO A 60 -10.26 -4.51 -6.44
N LEU A 61 -9.76 -5.18 -5.40
CA LEU A 61 -10.46 -5.31 -4.12
C LEU A 61 -10.45 -3.96 -3.39
N LEU A 62 -9.29 -3.32 -3.28
CA LEU A 62 -9.14 -2.05 -2.58
C LEU A 62 -9.98 -0.96 -3.24
N ARG A 63 -9.94 -0.85 -4.58
CA ARG A 63 -10.79 0.08 -5.34
C ARG A 63 -12.28 -0.16 -5.12
N ARG A 64 -12.72 -1.42 -5.02
CA ARG A 64 -14.13 -1.76 -4.77
C ARG A 64 -14.54 -1.45 -3.34
N LEU A 65 -13.67 -1.68 -2.35
CA LEU A 65 -13.96 -1.36 -0.95
C LEU A 65 -14.11 0.15 -0.75
N THR A 66 -13.17 0.95 -1.28
CA THR A 66 -13.23 2.41 -1.20
C THR A 66 -14.40 2.96 -2.02
N GLY A 67 -14.59 2.50 -3.26
CA GLY A 67 -15.69 2.92 -4.13
C GLY A 67 -17.08 2.59 -3.57
N ARG A 68 -17.22 1.54 -2.76
CA ARG A 68 -18.48 1.20 -2.05
C ARG A 68 -18.64 1.87 -0.69
N GLY A 69 -17.67 2.70 -0.28
CA GLY A 69 -17.68 3.37 1.03
C GLY A 69 -17.53 2.41 2.21
N LEU A 70 -16.95 1.22 1.99
CA LEU A 70 -16.68 0.19 3.01
C LEU A 70 -15.28 0.34 3.63
N ALA A 71 -14.42 1.15 3.02
CA ALA A 71 -13.14 1.60 3.54
C ALA A 71 -12.89 3.03 3.04
N ARG A 72 -11.96 3.75 3.64
CA ARG A 72 -11.43 5.00 3.09
C ARG A 72 -9.92 5.09 3.32
N PRO A 73 -9.19 5.85 2.48
CA PRO A 73 -7.80 6.19 2.74
C PRO A 73 -7.61 6.81 4.13
N ASP A 74 -6.45 6.59 4.76
CA ASP A 74 -6.02 7.39 5.90
C ASP A 74 -5.69 8.84 5.49
N ALA A 75 -5.35 9.69 6.46
CA ALA A 75 -5.10 11.13 6.23
C ALA A 75 -3.92 11.41 5.29
N PHE A 76 -2.93 10.52 5.23
CA PHE A 76 -1.74 10.61 4.39
C PHE A 76 -1.86 9.76 3.13
N GLY A 77 -2.86 8.89 3.03
CA GLY A 77 -3.08 7.99 1.90
C GLY A 77 -2.05 6.87 1.79
N LEU A 78 -1.37 6.52 2.88
CA LEU A 78 -0.35 5.45 2.93
C LEU A 78 -0.95 4.08 3.27
N GLY A 79 -2.26 4.01 3.44
CA GLY A 79 -3.05 2.83 3.76
C GLY A 79 -4.54 3.20 3.95
N LEU A 80 -5.26 2.35 4.66
CA LEU A 80 -6.66 2.56 5.01
C LEU A 80 -6.76 3.16 6.42
N ALA A 81 -7.75 4.04 6.60
CA ALA A 81 -8.07 4.55 7.93
C ALA A 81 -8.63 3.42 8.80
N ALA A 82 -8.05 3.20 9.97
CA ALA A 82 -8.54 2.24 10.96
C ALA A 82 -8.64 2.86 12.36
N GLY A 83 -9.38 2.21 13.25
CA GLY A 83 -9.29 2.45 14.69
C GLY A 83 -8.20 1.60 15.35
N ASP A 84 -7.98 1.82 16.64
CA ASP A 84 -7.02 1.06 17.46
C ASP A 84 -7.43 -0.42 17.60
N ASP A 85 -8.70 -0.73 17.32
CA ASP A 85 -9.24 -2.09 17.22
C ASP A 85 -9.06 -2.69 15.80
N TYR A 86 -8.18 -2.12 14.98
CA TYR A 86 -7.92 -2.53 13.60
C TYR A 86 -9.13 -2.48 12.65
N ARG A 87 -10.25 -1.95 13.11
CA ARG A 87 -11.48 -1.89 12.32
C ARG A 87 -11.40 -0.74 11.34
N LEU A 88 -11.75 -1.02 10.09
CA LEU A 88 -11.75 0.00 9.05
C LEU A 88 -12.75 1.11 9.37
N ARG A 89 -12.28 2.36 9.30
CA ARG A 89 -13.14 3.54 9.27
C ARG A 89 -13.67 3.70 7.86
N ALA A 90 -14.97 3.93 7.73
CA ALA A 90 -15.64 3.98 6.44
C ALA A 90 -16.88 4.86 6.51
N GLY A 91 -17.41 5.26 5.35
CA GLY A 91 -18.68 6.01 5.28
C GLY A 91 -19.90 5.15 5.66
N ARG A 92 -19.79 3.83 5.51
CA ARG A 92 -20.79 2.85 5.92
C ARG A 92 -20.21 1.93 6.99
N ALA A 93 -20.96 1.71 8.07
CA ALA A 93 -20.59 0.75 9.10
C ALA A 93 -20.46 -0.66 8.49
N GLY A 94 -19.30 -1.28 8.69
CA GLY A 94 -18.97 -2.62 8.23
C GLY A 94 -18.31 -3.45 9.32
N ARG A 95 -18.19 -4.76 9.07
CA ARG A 95 -17.44 -5.71 9.90
C ARG A 95 -16.15 -6.07 9.16
N LEU A 96 -15.30 -5.07 8.96
CA LEU A 96 -14.04 -5.22 8.24
C LEU A 96 -12.89 -4.74 9.13
N TRP A 97 -11.87 -5.58 9.21
CA TRP A 97 -10.62 -5.31 9.88
C TRP A 97 -9.49 -5.38 8.87
N THR A 98 -8.39 -4.74 9.17
CA THR A 98 -7.17 -4.84 8.37
C THR A 98 -5.95 -4.93 9.28
N LEU A 99 -4.84 -5.37 8.71
CA LEU A 99 -3.56 -5.48 9.41
C LEU A 99 -2.43 -5.30 8.42
N GLY A 100 -1.23 -5.13 8.95
CA GLY A 100 -0.02 -5.04 8.15
C GLY A 100 0.09 -3.73 7.37
N PRO A 101 0.69 -3.73 6.16
CA PRO A 101 0.99 -2.51 5.40
C PRO A 101 -0.20 -1.61 5.09
N LEU A 102 -1.43 -2.14 5.09
CA LEU A 102 -2.65 -1.35 4.91
C LEU A 102 -2.93 -0.42 6.09
N LEU A 103 -2.25 -0.60 7.23
CA LEU A 103 -2.36 0.30 8.38
C LEU A 103 -1.32 1.42 8.38
N ARG A 104 -0.38 1.49 7.43
CA ARG A 104 0.83 2.33 7.55
C ARG A 104 0.56 3.80 7.88
N GLY A 105 -0.51 4.39 7.36
CA GLY A 105 -0.87 5.77 7.67
C GLY A 105 -1.59 5.98 9.00
N THR A 106 -2.02 4.89 9.66
CA THR A 106 -2.61 4.88 11.01
C THR A 106 -1.61 4.36 12.08
N LEU A 107 -0.84 3.30 11.75
CA LEU A 107 0.19 2.68 12.57
C LEU A 107 1.45 2.51 11.71
N TRP A 108 2.51 3.28 12.00
CA TRP A 108 3.73 3.27 11.19
C TRP A 108 4.49 1.95 11.27
N GLU A 109 4.64 1.40 12.48
CA GLU A 109 5.31 0.13 12.77
C GLU A 109 4.37 -1.05 12.50
N CYS A 110 4.05 -1.27 11.23
CA CYS A 110 3.08 -2.29 10.80
C CYS A 110 3.55 -3.16 9.64
N VAL A 111 4.81 -3.02 9.22
CA VAL A 111 5.30 -3.65 7.99
C VAL A 111 6.21 -4.85 8.25
N ALA A 112 6.79 -4.98 9.45
CA ALA A 112 7.66 -6.09 9.75
C ALA A 112 6.86 -7.35 10.07
N VAL A 113 7.41 -8.51 9.70
CA VAL A 113 6.77 -9.82 9.96
C VAL A 113 6.42 -10.03 11.45
N PRO A 114 7.28 -9.65 12.43
CA PRO A 114 6.91 -9.77 13.85
C PRO A 114 5.68 -8.94 14.22
N ASP A 115 5.59 -7.70 13.73
CA ASP A 115 4.47 -6.79 14.00
C ASP A 115 3.17 -7.36 13.41
N ILE A 116 3.23 -7.79 12.14
CA ILE A 116 2.10 -8.38 11.42
C ILE A 116 1.57 -9.62 12.16
N ARG A 117 2.47 -10.44 12.71
CA ARG A 117 2.08 -11.62 13.49
C ARG A 117 1.35 -11.25 14.78
N GLY A 118 1.82 -10.23 15.50
CA GLY A 118 1.14 -9.70 16.69
C GLY A 118 -0.26 -9.18 16.35
N GLN A 119 -0.33 -8.32 15.33
CA GLN A 119 -1.60 -7.77 14.83
C GLN A 119 -2.58 -8.87 14.40
N ALA A 120 -2.10 -9.93 13.74
CA ALA A 120 -2.95 -11.04 13.33
C ALA A 120 -3.62 -11.75 14.52
N VAL A 121 -2.90 -11.93 15.64
CA VAL A 121 -3.47 -12.50 16.87
C VAL A 121 -4.55 -11.59 17.44
N GLU A 122 -4.29 -10.29 17.50
CA GLU A 122 -5.24 -9.28 18.02
C GLU A 122 -6.50 -9.18 17.16
N VAL A 123 -6.34 -9.08 15.84
CA VAL A 123 -7.45 -9.06 14.88
C VAL A 123 -8.28 -10.35 14.96
N ALA A 124 -7.63 -11.52 15.07
CA ALA A 124 -8.35 -12.79 15.20
C ALA A 124 -9.23 -12.83 16.46
N ALA A 125 -8.74 -12.33 17.59
CA ALA A 125 -9.51 -12.26 18.83
C ALA A 125 -10.73 -11.31 18.69
N LEU A 126 -10.54 -10.15 18.05
CA LEU A 126 -11.62 -9.19 17.80
C LEU A 126 -12.70 -9.74 16.87
N VAL A 127 -12.28 -10.42 15.80
CA VAL A 127 -13.20 -11.07 14.85
C VAL A 127 -13.96 -12.21 15.54
N ALA A 128 -13.28 -13.06 16.31
CA ALA A 128 -13.92 -14.16 17.04
C ALA A 128 -14.99 -13.63 18.01
N ALA A 129 -14.68 -12.60 18.79
CA ALA A 129 -15.63 -11.97 19.70
C ALA A 129 -16.83 -11.36 18.95
N GLU A 130 -16.63 -10.80 17.76
CA GLU A 130 -17.74 -10.31 16.93
C GLU A 130 -18.62 -11.45 16.40
N VAL A 131 -18.01 -12.56 15.99
CA VAL A 131 -18.73 -13.73 15.47
C VAL A 131 -19.57 -14.38 16.56
N GLU A 132 -19.09 -14.46 17.80
CA GLU A 132 -19.87 -14.99 18.92
C GLU A 132 -21.11 -14.14 19.25
N ARG A 133 -21.05 -12.83 18.97
CA ARG A 133 -22.18 -11.91 19.13
C ARG A 133 -23.21 -12.00 18.01
N LEU A 134 -22.93 -12.71 16.91
CA LEU A 134 -23.87 -12.83 15.81
C LEU A 134 -25.03 -13.78 16.18
N PRO A 135 -26.30 -13.31 16.09
CA PRO A 135 -27.44 -14.19 16.30
C PRO A 135 -27.48 -15.27 15.21
N GLY A 136 -27.48 -16.55 15.60
CA GLY A 136 -27.64 -17.69 14.68
C GLY A 136 -26.46 -18.66 14.59
N LEU A 137 -25.28 -18.30 15.10
CA LEU A 137 -24.13 -19.21 15.22
C LEU A 137 -24.24 -20.07 16.50
N ARG A 138 -25.27 -20.92 16.58
CA ARG A 138 -25.26 -22.01 17.57
C ARG A 138 -24.09 -22.92 17.20
N ARG A 139 -23.07 -22.98 18.08
CA ARG A 139 -21.89 -23.85 17.95
C ARG A 139 -22.34 -25.25 17.53
N ARG A 140 -22.02 -25.66 16.29
CA ARG A 140 -21.86 -27.08 15.98
C ARG A 140 -20.64 -27.53 16.77
N ALA A 141 -20.84 -27.87 18.04
CA ALA A 141 -19.85 -28.57 18.82
C ALA A 141 -19.50 -29.85 18.05
N ALA A 142 -18.21 -30.04 17.80
CA ALA A 142 -17.68 -31.21 17.12
C ALA A 142 -18.21 -32.48 17.80
N SER A 143 -18.93 -33.29 17.03
CA SER A 143 -19.24 -34.66 17.40
C SER A 143 -17.93 -35.45 17.32
N ALA A 144 -17.48 -35.93 18.47
CA ALA A 144 -16.48 -37.00 18.57
C ALA A 144 -17.09 -38.33 18.11
#